data_AF-C6M9B9-F1
#
_entry.id   AF-C6M9B9-F1
#
_cell.length_a   1.000
_cell.length_b   1.000
_cell.length_c   1.000
_cell.angle_alpha   90.00
_cell.angle_beta   90.00
_cell.angle_gamma   90.00
#
_symmetry.space_group_name_H-M   'P 1'
#
loop_
_entity.id
_entity.type
_entity.pdbx_description
1 polymer ?
#
loop_
_entity_poly.entity_id
_entity_poly.type
_entity_poly.pdbx_seq_one_letter_code
_entity_poly.pdbx_strand_id
1 'polypeptide(L)'
;METFFNYVISLAVSSSSLPYISNYYYDSQYEWLKISISKNNTTKVCGNIDISKTNLQYKLLCGKENGKGLIPLDKIKFHYEKSIFSAQSITSGKVLFSVSCTQEQCRDIEKYIEK
;
A
#
# COMPACT_ATOMS: atom_id res chain seq x y z
N MET A 1 20.97 -22.20 -45.12
CA MET A 1 20.66 -22.55 -43.71
C MET A 1 21.03 -21.33 -42.89
N GLU A 2 20.05 -20.51 -42.56
CA GLU A 2 20.21 -19.37 -41.65
C GLU A 2 19.00 -19.37 -40.72
N THR A 3 19.13 -20.09 -39.61
CA THR A 3 18.18 -20.02 -38.50
C THR A 3 18.47 -18.74 -37.73
N PHE A 4 17.74 -17.68 -38.04
CA PHE A 4 17.66 -16.50 -37.19
C PHE A 4 16.98 -16.90 -35.88
N PHE A 5 17.80 -17.16 -34.86
CA PHE A 5 17.35 -17.26 -33.47
C PHE A 5 16.84 -15.88 -33.05
N ASN A 6 15.53 -15.67 -33.14
CA ASN A 6 14.86 -14.56 -32.47
C ASN A 6 14.96 -14.79 -30.97
N TYR A 7 16.04 -14.26 -30.37
CA TYR A 7 16.22 -14.17 -28.94
C TYR A 7 15.21 -13.15 -28.42
N VAL A 8 13.99 -13.60 -28.10
CA VAL A 8 13.06 -12.80 -27.31
C VAL A 8 13.70 -12.69 -25.93
N ILE A 9 14.35 -11.55 -25.68
CA ILE A 9 14.74 -11.15 -24.33
C ILE A 9 13.43 -10.90 -23.58
N SER A 10 12.86 -11.97 -23.01
CA SER A 10 11.90 -11.84 -21.93
C SER A 10 12.63 -11.12 -20.80
N LEU A 11 12.47 -9.79 -20.77
CA LEU A 11 12.67 -9.00 -19.58
C LEU A 11 11.79 -9.65 -18.52
N ALA A 12 12.40 -10.51 -17.69
CA ALA A 12 11.81 -10.92 -16.45
C ALA A 12 11.65 -9.64 -15.62
N VAL A 13 10.49 -9.00 -15.76
CA VAL A 13 10.04 -7.99 -14.84
C VAL A 13 10.03 -8.70 -13.52
N SER A 14 11.04 -8.45 -12.71
CA SER A 14 11.07 -8.90 -11.33
C SER A 14 9.81 -8.30 -10.72
N SER A 15 8.76 -9.12 -10.59
CA SER A 15 7.54 -8.73 -9.90
C SER A 15 7.93 -8.65 -8.43
N SER A 16 8.57 -7.54 -8.07
CA SER A 16 8.73 -7.16 -6.68
C SER A 16 7.32 -7.15 -6.12
N SER A 17 7.04 -8.16 -5.32
CA SER A 17 5.76 -8.35 -4.69
C SER A 17 5.45 -7.12 -3.85
N LEU A 18 4.18 -6.70 -3.88
CA LEU A 18 3.73 -5.59 -3.05
C LEU A 18 4.07 -5.88 -1.58
N PRO A 19 4.49 -4.86 -0.80
CA PRO A 19 4.57 -5.03 0.63
C PRO A 19 3.18 -5.30 1.20
N TYR A 20 3.11 -5.93 2.37
CA TYR A 20 1.85 -6.39 2.95
C TYR A 20 1.60 -5.79 4.34
N ILE A 21 0.32 -5.75 4.72
CA ILE A 21 -0.11 -5.36 6.06
C ILE A 21 0.26 -6.47 7.03
N SER A 22 1.28 -6.23 7.86
CA SER A 22 1.75 -7.19 8.85
C SER A 22 1.07 -7.06 10.19
N ASN A 23 0.60 -5.85 10.54
CA ASN A 23 -0.20 -5.61 11.72
C ASN A 23 -1.05 -4.35 11.53
N TYR A 24 -2.17 -4.25 12.25
CA TYR A 24 -2.96 -3.03 12.33
C TYR A 24 -3.70 -2.97 13.67
N TYR A 25 -3.87 -1.78 14.22
CA TYR A 25 -4.64 -1.56 15.44
C TYR A 25 -5.20 -0.14 15.48
N TYR A 26 -6.29 0.05 16.22
CA TYR A 26 -6.84 1.37 16.49
C TYR A 26 -6.29 1.91 17.81
N ASP A 27 -5.64 3.07 17.73
CA ASP A 27 -5.21 3.85 18.87
C ASP A 27 -6.32 4.83 19.26
N SER A 28 -7.09 4.47 20.28
CA SER A 28 -8.22 5.27 20.76
C SER A 28 -7.80 6.54 21.49
N GLN A 29 -6.56 6.64 21.98
CA GLN A 29 -6.09 7.83 22.68
C GLN A 29 -5.92 9.00 21.71
N TYR A 30 -5.43 8.72 20.50
CA TYR A 30 -5.19 9.73 19.48
C TYR A 30 -6.25 9.72 18.36
N GLU A 31 -7.12 8.70 18.34
CA GLU A 31 -8.07 8.42 17.27
C GLU A 31 -7.39 8.13 15.91
N TRP A 32 -6.39 7.24 15.91
CA TRP A 32 -5.68 6.83 14.70
C TRP A 32 -5.75 5.31 14.49
N LEU A 33 -6.09 4.89 13.28
CA LEU A 33 -5.77 3.56 12.80
C LEU A 33 -4.30 3.51 12.41
N LYS A 34 -3.52 2.66 13.08
CA LYS A 34 -2.10 2.43 12.82
C LYS A 34 -1.93 1.13 12.05
N ILE A 35 -1.25 1.17 10.90
CA ILE A 35 -1.03 0.03 10.02
C ILE A 35 0.47 -0.13 9.80
N SER A 36 1.01 -1.27 10.17
CA SER A 36 2.41 -1.65 9.95
C SER A 36 2.55 -2.43 8.65
N ILE A 37 3.54 -2.05 7.85
CA ILE A 37 3.79 -2.60 6.52
C ILE A 37 5.13 -3.32 6.51
N SER A 38 5.13 -4.59 6.10
CA SER A 38 6.32 -5.42 5.97
C SER A 38 6.63 -5.77 4.52
N LYS A 39 7.91 -5.98 4.22
CA LYS A 39 8.34 -6.39 2.88
C LYS A 39 7.92 -7.84 2.64
N ASN A 40 7.43 -8.16 1.44
CA ASN A 40 7.01 -9.52 1.13
C ASN A 40 8.11 -10.56 1.40
N ASN A 41 7.70 -11.75 1.82
CA ASN A 41 8.56 -12.87 2.21
C ASN A 41 9.48 -12.57 3.42
N THR A 42 9.20 -11.51 4.18
CA THR A 42 9.92 -11.18 5.42
C THR A 42 8.95 -10.67 6.49
N THR A 43 9.33 -10.79 7.76
CA THR A 43 8.64 -10.13 8.88
C THR A 43 9.15 -8.71 9.13
N LYS A 44 10.13 -8.25 8.34
CA LYS A 44 10.77 -6.96 8.52
C LYS A 44 9.81 -5.83 8.14
N VAL A 45 9.39 -5.08 9.14
CA VAL A 45 8.65 -3.82 8.97
C VAL A 45 9.51 -2.86 8.16
N CYS A 46 8.93 -2.32 7.10
CA CYS A 46 9.56 -1.38 6.19
C CYS A 46 8.75 -0.09 6.03
N GLY A 47 7.59 0.02 6.66
CA GLY A 47 6.82 1.24 6.63
C GLY A 47 5.61 1.22 7.57
N ASN A 48 4.95 2.36 7.63
CA ASN A 48 3.71 2.54 8.38
C ASN A 48 2.75 3.45 7.60
N ILE A 49 1.46 3.21 7.82
CA ILE A 49 0.35 4.02 7.35
C ILE A 49 -0.52 4.30 8.56
N ASP A 50 -0.70 5.57 8.88
CA ASP A 50 -1.46 6.03 10.01
C ASP A 50 -2.63 6.87 9.47
N ILE A 51 -3.86 6.53 9.86
CA ILE A 51 -5.08 7.16 9.34
C ILE A 51 -5.89 7.69 10.52
N SER A 52 -6.18 8.98 10.49
CA SER A 52 -7.10 9.65 11.42
C SER A 52 -8.35 10.12 10.68
N LYS A 53 -9.31 10.70 11.40
CA LYS A 53 -10.52 11.30 10.81
C LYS A 53 -10.23 12.39 9.77
N THR A 54 -9.07 13.05 9.84
CA THR A 54 -8.76 14.23 9.01
C THR A 54 -7.54 14.08 8.14
N ASN A 55 -6.64 13.14 8.47
CA ASN A 55 -5.34 13.02 7.81
C ASN A 55 -4.94 11.56 7.60
N LEU A 56 -4.31 11.32 6.45
CA LEU A 56 -3.47 10.17 6.18
C LEU A 56 -2.00 10.58 6.35
N GLN A 57 -1.26 9.83 7.15
CA GLN A 57 0.19 9.90 7.20
C GLN A 57 0.77 8.56 6.77
N TYR A 58 1.78 8.55 5.90
CA TYR A 58 2.45 7.32 5.53
C TYR A 58 3.95 7.51 5.37
N LYS A 59 4.69 6.44 5.61
CA LYS A 59 6.12 6.32 5.29
C LYS A 59 6.39 4.88 4.89
N LEU A 60 6.72 4.65 3.63
CA LEU A 60 7.07 3.34 3.07
C LEU A 60 8.51 3.37 2.58
N LEU A 61 9.28 2.37 2.98
CA LEU A 61 10.66 2.11 2.55
C LEU A 61 10.78 0.64 2.10
N CYS A 62 9.79 0.18 1.33
CA CYS A 62 9.58 -1.24 1.04
C CYS A 62 10.08 -1.68 -0.34
N GLY A 63 10.94 -0.88 -1.00
CA GLY A 63 11.48 -1.18 -2.32
C GLY A 63 10.88 -0.27 -3.39
N LYS A 64 9.98 -0.79 -4.24
CA LYS A 64 9.29 0.04 -5.25
C LYS A 64 8.30 1.02 -4.61
N GLU A 65 7.69 0.61 -3.50
CA GLU A 65 6.86 1.47 -2.66
C GLU A 65 7.77 2.24 -1.69
N ASN A 66 8.38 3.31 -2.20
CA ASN A 66 9.12 4.29 -1.42
C ASN A 66 8.38 5.62 -1.45
N GLY A 67 7.98 6.12 -0.30
CA GLY A 67 7.23 7.37 -0.22
C GLY A 67 6.96 7.78 1.21
N LYS A 68 6.72 9.08 1.39
CA LYS A 68 6.19 9.60 2.64
C LYS A 68 5.26 10.76 2.34
N GLY A 69 4.24 10.94 3.17
CA GLY A 69 3.32 12.05 3.03
C GLY A 69 2.47 12.23 4.27
N LEU A 70 2.00 13.46 4.45
CA LEU A 70 0.91 13.84 5.34
C LEU A 70 -0.11 14.56 4.47
N ILE A 71 -1.28 13.98 4.30
CA ILE A 71 -2.26 14.41 3.30
C ILE A 71 -3.65 14.43 3.97
N PRO A 72 -4.40 15.53 3.83
CA PRO A 72 -5.79 15.60 4.26
C PRO A 72 -6.64 14.48 3.64
N LEU A 73 -7.48 13.83 4.46
CA LEU A 73 -8.25 12.66 4.06
C LEU A 73 -9.24 12.97 2.93
N ASP A 74 -9.80 14.18 2.91
CA ASP A 74 -10.70 14.71 1.88
C ASP A 74 -10.04 14.84 0.49
N LYS A 75 -8.71 14.75 0.41
CA LYS A 75 -7.93 14.78 -0.84
C LYS A 75 -7.51 13.39 -1.30
N ILE A 76 -7.99 12.33 -0.66
CA ILE A 76 -7.60 10.95 -0.93
C ILE A 76 -8.82 10.13 -1.32
N LYS A 77 -8.64 9.28 -2.33
CA LYS A 77 -9.55 8.20 -2.65
C LYS A 77 -8.86 6.88 -2.27
N PHE A 78 -9.49 6.11 -1.39
CA PHE A 78 -9.05 4.75 -1.07
C PHE A 78 -9.67 3.75 -2.04
N HIS A 79 -8.96 2.67 -2.33
CA HIS A 79 -9.45 1.55 -3.14
C HIS A 79 -9.11 0.23 -2.46
N TYR A 80 -10.07 -0.70 -2.49
CA TYR A 80 -10.00 -2.04 -1.89
C TYR A 80 -10.36 -3.07 -2.95
N GLU A 81 -9.38 -3.49 -3.76
CA GLU A 81 -9.63 -4.42 -4.86
C GLU A 81 -8.63 -5.58 -4.82
N LYS A 82 -9.13 -6.80 -5.03
CA LYS A 82 -8.30 -8.01 -5.24
C LYS A 82 -7.20 -8.18 -4.17
N SER A 83 -7.56 -7.99 -2.89
CA SER A 83 -6.62 -8.08 -1.77
C SER A 83 -5.52 -7.01 -1.77
N ILE A 84 -5.81 -5.83 -2.34
CA ILE A 84 -4.94 -4.66 -2.35
C ILE A 84 -5.69 -3.50 -1.69
N PHE A 85 -5.02 -2.88 -0.72
CA PHE A 85 -5.38 -1.59 -0.17
C PHE A 85 -4.48 -0.52 -0.78
N SER A 86 -5.07 0.50 -1.39
CA SER A 86 -4.31 1.60 -2.01
C SER A 86 -4.94 2.96 -1.75
N ALA A 87 -4.12 4.00 -1.84
CA ALA A 87 -4.54 5.39 -1.71
C ALA A 87 -4.12 6.17 -2.94
N GLN A 88 -5.03 6.99 -3.46
CA GLN A 88 -4.82 7.85 -4.61
C GLN A 88 -5.12 9.30 -4.24
N SER A 89 -4.24 10.22 -4.64
CA SER A 89 -4.52 11.65 -4.51
C SER A 89 -5.60 12.06 -5.51
N ILE A 90 -6.69 12.65 -5.02
CA ILE A 90 -7.78 13.17 -5.88
C ILE A 90 -7.27 14.31 -6.76
N THR A 91 -6.43 15.19 -6.20
CA THR A 91 -5.93 16.38 -6.91
C THR A 91 -5.00 16.04 -8.06
N SER A 92 -4.11 15.06 -7.87
CA SER A 92 -3.07 14.73 -8.87
C SER A 92 -3.37 13.45 -9.66
N GLY A 93 -4.35 12.65 -9.25
CA GLY A 93 -4.59 11.31 -9.77
C GLY A 93 -3.48 10.29 -9.45
N LYS A 94 -2.42 10.70 -8.74
CA LYS A 94 -1.27 9.83 -8.44
C LYS A 94 -1.60 8.83 -7.34
N VAL A 95 -1.22 7.57 -7.56
CA VAL A 95 -1.21 6.53 -6.51
C VAL A 95 -0.11 6.86 -5.50
N LEU A 96 -0.49 6.97 -4.23
CA LEU A 96 0.37 7.32 -3.10
C LEU A 96 1.09 6.10 -2.54
N PHE A 97 0.36 4.99 -2.44
CA PHE A 97 0.86 3.67 -2.09
C PHE A 97 -0.10 2.57 -2.55
N SER A 98 0.44 1.35 -2.69
CA SER A 98 -0.33 0.11 -2.80
C SER A 98 0.28 -0.97 -1.90
N VAL A 99 -0.55 -1.61 -1.07
CA VAL A 99 -0.12 -2.69 -0.17
C VAL A 99 -1.08 -3.88 -0.24
N SER A 100 -0.55 -5.09 -0.09
CA SER A 100 -1.36 -6.29 0.01
C SER A 100 -2.03 -6.39 1.38
N CYS A 101 -3.29 -6.80 1.40
CA CYS A 101 -4.09 -7.06 2.60
C CYS A 101 -4.73 -8.45 2.49
N THR A 102 -5.06 -9.10 3.60
CA THR A 102 -6.07 -10.17 3.59
C THR A 102 -7.45 -9.55 3.34
N GLN A 103 -8.42 -10.36 2.90
CA GLN A 103 -9.79 -9.88 2.71
C GLN A 103 -10.39 -9.31 4.01
N GLU A 104 -10.08 -9.94 5.15
CA GLU A 104 -10.49 -9.47 6.48
C GLU A 104 -9.84 -8.13 6.81
N GLN A 105 -8.52 -8.00 6.65
CA GLN A 105 -7.80 -6.75 6.90
C GLN A 105 -8.37 -5.60 6.07
N CYS A 106 -8.57 -5.80 4.77
CA CYS A 106 -9.11 -4.75 3.90
C CYS A 106 -10.52 -4.33 4.34
N ARG A 107 -11.39 -5.29 4.67
CA ARG A 107 -12.75 -5.03 5.14
C ARG A 107 -12.76 -4.25 6.46
N ASP A 108 -11.88 -4.57 7.39
CA ASP A 108 -11.87 -3.90 8.69
C ASP A 108 -11.26 -2.49 8.62
N ILE A 109 -10.26 -2.30 7.75
CA ILE A 109 -9.71 -0.98 7.44
C ILE A 109 -10.76 -0.11 6.73
N GLU A 110 -11.49 -0.66 5.75
CA GLU A 110 -12.59 0.03 5.04
C GLU A 110 -13.65 0.52 6.02
N LYS A 111 -14.17 -0.35 6.89
CA LYS A 111 -15.15 0.03 7.92
C LYS A 111 -14.66 1.14 8.85
N TYR A 112 -13.36 1.20 9.14
CA TYR A 112 -12.80 2.25 9.98
C TYR A 112 -12.81 3.60 9.27
N ILE A 113 -12.45 3.61 7.98
CA ILE A 113 -12.31 4.83 7.18
C ILE A 113 -13.67 5.42 6.80
N GLU A 114 -14.67 4.58 6.56
CA GLU A 114 -16.02 5.01 6.17
C GLU A 114 -16.94 5.38 7.35
N LYS A 115 -16.44 5.29 8.58
CA LYS A 115 -17.20 5.56 9.80
C LYS A 115 -17.23 7.05 10.16
#